data_AF-A0A942EQL3-F1
#
_entry.id   AF-A0A942EQL3-F1
#
_cell.length_a   1.000
_cell.length_b   1.000
_cell.length_c   1.000
_cell.angle_alpha   90.00
_cell.angle_beta   90.00
_cell.angle_gamma   90.00
#
_symmetry.space_group_name_H-M   'P 1'
#
loop_
_entity.id
_entity.type
_entity.pdbx_description
1 polymer ?
#
loop_
_entity_poly.entity_id
_entity_poly.type
_entity_poly.pdbx_seq_one_letter_code
_entity_poly.pdbx_strand_id
1 'polypeptide(L)'
;MKQIFRCLLITMLLACCNCIARDAPSCSRVLDYINKQLPHCGVLKESNGFVYLDVTDDYIHKLISIIQENGFEEPPYFGSSELVGAHITVVYQNEAKKYGVGEIQEQGETICFTPKGCKVVHPPHWQEVDEIYLVVIEAPELDRIRKKYGLPRREYDFHITIGVKPKAIKAA
;
A
#
# COMPACT_ATOMS: atom_id res chain seq x y z
N MET A 1 -56.24 38.24 0.32
CA MET A 1 -56.13 37.08 -0.58
C MET A 1 -54.72 36.52 -0.48
N LYS A 2 -54.62 35.20 -0.28
CA LYS A 2 -53.43 34.40 0.04
C LYS A 2 -52.42 34.35 -1.13
N GLN A 3 -51.12 34.37 -0.86
CA GLN A 3 -50.06 33.57 -1.52
C GLN A 3 -48.78 33.67 -0.66
N ILE A 4 -48.49 32.69 0.19
CA ILE A 4 -47.72 31.44 -0.05
C ILE A 4 -46.20 31.67 -0.10
N PHE A 5 -45.60 31.31 1.04
CA PHE A 5 -44.27 30.71 1.26
C PHE A 5 -43.41 30.42 0.03
N ARG A 6 -42.15 30.89 0.09
CA ARG A 6 -40.99 30.16 -0.43
C ARG A 6 -39.80 30.35 0.51
N CYS A 7 -39.64 29.40 1.44
CA CYS A 7 -38.39 29.17 2.15
C CYS A 7 -37.31 28.83 1.11
N LEU A 8 -36.32 29.71 0.97
CA LEU A 8 -35.07 29.38 0.30
C LEU A 8 -34.22 28.61 1.31
N LEU A 9 -34.34 27.28 1.32
CA LEU A 9 -33.43 26.40 2.03
C LEU A 9 -32.16 26.28 1.17
N ILE A 10 -31.15 27.07 1.47
CA ILE A 10 -29.82 26.93 0.85
C ILE A 10 -29.15 25.73 1.52
N THR A 11 -29.28 24.56 0.90
CA THR A 11 -28.46 23.39 1.25
C THR A 11 -27.05 23.63 0.71
N MET A 12 -26.17 24.09 1.59
CA MET A 12 -24.72 24.14 1.39
C MET A 12 -24.21 22.70 1.30
N LEU A 13 -24.05 22.19 0.07
CA LEU A 13 -23.35 20.93 -0.20
C LEU A 13 -21.89 21.10 0.21
N LEU A 14 -21.55 20.57 1.38
CA LEU A 14 -20.18 20.22 1.73
C LEU A 14 -19.72 19.16 0.73
N ALA A 15 -18.95 19.59 -0.27
CA ALA A 15 -18.11 18.71 -1.06
C ALA A 15 -16.97 18.22 -0.15
N CYS A 16 -17.27 17.26 0.71
CA CYS A 16 -16.24 16.38 1.24
C CYS A 16 -15.60 15.71 0.01
N CYS A 17 -14.31 15.94 -0.22
CA CYS A 17 -13.50 15.12 -1.09
C CYS A 17 -13.58 13.68 -0.58
N ASN A 18 -14.60 12.95 -1.02
CA ASN A 18 -14.60 11.51 -0.97
C ASN A 18 -13.51 11.09 -1.95
N CYS A 19 -12.32 10.83 -1.42
CA CYS A 19 -11.38 9.92 -2.05
C CYS A 19 -12.12 8.57 -2.07
N ILE A 20 -12.93 8.33 -3.12
CA ILE A 20 -13.65 7.08 -3.30
C ILE A 20 -12.56 6.04 -3.54
N ALA A 21 -12.16 5.34 -2.49
CA ALA A 21 -11.43 4.10 -2.62
C ALA A 21 -12.34 3.17 -3.42
N ARG A 22 -12.02 2.99 -4.70
CA ARG A 22 -12.72 2.03 -5.55
C ARG A 22 -12.33 0.63 -5.06
N ASP A 23 -13.30 -0.27 -5.03
CA ASP A 23 -13.02 -1.68 -4.80
C ASP A 23 -11.97 -2.15 -5.81
N ALA A 24 -10.92 -2.79 -5.30
CA ALA A 24 -9.83 -3.26 -6.14
C ALA A 24 -10.32 -4.43 -7.02
N PRO A 25 -10.14 -4.36 -8.35
CA PRO A 25 -10.63 -5.40 -9.25
C PRO A 25 -9.93 -6.72 -8.96
N SER A 26 -10.65 -7.84 -9.09
CA SER A 26 -10.11 -9.19 -8.83
C SER A 26 -9.60 -9.45 -7.40
N CYS A 27 -9.93 -8.60 -6.41
CA CYS A 27 -9.40 -8.76 -5.06
C CYS A 27 -9.71 -10.12 -4.41
N SER A 28 -10.91 -10.68 -4.61
CA SER A 28 -11.24 -12.02 -4.10
C SER A 28 -10.32 -13.10 -4.66
N ARG A 29 -10.03 -13.07 -5.97
CA ARG A 29 -9.09 -14.00 -6.63
C ARG A 29 -7.67 -13.83 -6.10
N VAL A 30 -7.25 -12.58 -5.88
CA VAL A 30 -5.93 -12.26 -5.30
C VAL A 30 -5.81 -12.83 -3.89
N LEU A 31 -6.77 -12.56 -3.00
CA LEU A 31 -6.76 -13.08 -1.63
C LEU A 31 -6.84 -14.61 -1.59
N ASP A 32 -7.65 -15.22 -2.45
CA ASP A 32 -7.74 -16.67 -2.59
C ASP A 32 -6.39 -17.30 -2.96
N TYR A 33 -5.66 -16.69 -3.90
CA TYR A 33 -4.34 -17.16 -4.28
C TYR A 33 -3.35 -17.02 -3.12
N ILE A 34 -3.30 -15.84 -2.48
CA ILE A 34 -2.42 -15.60 -1.33
C ILE A 34 -2.66 -16.62 -0.21
N ASN A 35 -3.92 -16.84 0.15
CA ASN A 35 -4.28 -17.75 1.25
C ASN A 35 -3.98 -19.22 0.96
N LYS A 36 -3.91 -19.61 -0.31
CA LYS A 36 -3.66 -21.01 -0.72
C LYS A 36 -2.21 -21.29 -1.06
N GLN A 37 -1.47 -20.29 -1.55
CA GLN A 37 -0.20 -20.53 -2.26
C GLN A 37 0.99 -19.73 -1.71
N LEU A 38 0.77 -18.67 -0.93
CA LEU A 38 1.85 -17.78 -0.50
C LEU A 38 2.07 -17.82 1.02
N PRO A 39 3.32 -17.67 1.49
CA PRO A 39 3.62 -17.57 2.92
C PRO A 39 3.07 -16.26 3.49
N HIS A 40 2.64 -16.30 4.76
CA HIS A 40 2.10 -15.15 5.50
C HIS A 40 3.10 -14.61 6.53
N CYS A 41 4.38 -14.84 6.28
CA CYS A 41 5.47 -14.33 7.10
C CYS A 41 6.62 -13.87 6.20
N GLY A 42 7.41 -12.93 6.70
CA GLY A 42 8.62 -12.43 6.06
C GLY A 42 9.73 -12.20 7.08
N VAL A 43 10.89 -11.76 6.60
CA VAL A 43 12.06 -11.48 7.47
C VAL A 43 12.26 -9.97 7.56
N LEU A 44 12.37 -9.45 8.77
CA LEU A 44 12.57 -8.02 8.98
C LEU A 44 13.99 -7.63 8.56
N LYS A 45 14.11 -6.67 7.64
CA LYS A 45 15.38 -6.16 7.13
C LYS A 45 15.47 -4.65 7.30
N GLU A 46 16.70 -4.17 7.32
CA GLU A 46 17.05 -2.75 7.35
C GLU A 46 18.09 -2.48 6.25
N SER A 47 17.94 -1.34 5.57
CA SER A 47 18.94 -0.83 4.65
C SER A 47 18.90 0.70 4.59
N ASN A 48 19.94 1.37 5.11
CA ASN A 48 20.13 2.82 5.02
C ASN A 48 18.93 3.65 5.55
N GLY A 49 18.39 3.26 6.69
CA GLY A 49 17.22 3.85 7.33
C GLY A 49 15.89 3.35 6.77
N PHE A 50 15.89 2.43 5.79
CA PHE A 50 14.69 1.79 5.27
C PHE A 50 14.47 0.47 5.99
N VAL A 51 13.42 0.38 6.80
CA VAL A 51 13.03 -0.85 7.49
C VAL A 51 11.83 -1.44 6.78
N TYR A 52 11.92 -2.72 6.42
CA TYR A 52 10.89 -3.41 5.67
C TYR A 52 10.82 -4.88 6.05
N LEU A 53 9.63 -5.47 5.91
CA LEU A 53 9.48 -6.91 5.96
C LEU A 53 9.71 -7.45 4.55
N ASP A 54 10.77 -8.23 4.39
CA ASP A 54 11.12 -8.95 3.17
C ASP A 54 10.16 -10.14 3.01
N VAL A 55 9.40 -10.16 1.92
CA VAL A 55 8.47 -11.25 1.61
C VAL A 55 8.88 -11.89 0.28
N THR A 56 8.35 -13.08 -0.01
CA THR A 56 8.65 -13.72 -1.31
C THR A 56 8.22 -12.83 -2.48
N ASP A 57 9.08 -12.74 -3.49
CA ASP A 57 8.80 -12.04 -4.75
C ASP A 57 7.63 -12.64 -5.53
N ASP A 58 7.20 -13.87 -5.18
CA ASP A 58 5.99 -14.48 -5.69
C ASP A 58 4.73 -13.66 -5.38
N TYR A 59 4.73 -12.81 -4.34
CA TYR A 59 3.66 -11.83 -4.12
C TYR A 59 3.48 -10.89 -5.31
N ILE A 60 4.53 -10.61 -6.07
CA ILE A 60 4.43 -9.79 -7.27
C ILE A 60 4.30 -10.69 -8.50
N HIS A 61 5.28 -11.56 -8.74
CA HIS A 61 5.36 -12.33 -9.99
C HIS A 61 4.17 -13.26 -10.23
N LYS A 62 3.53 -13.78 -9.19
CA LYS A 62 2.34 -14.63 -9.35
C LYS A 62 1.06 -13.81 -9.40
N LEU A 63 0.93 -12.81 -8.53
CA LEU A 63 -0.30 -12.03 -8.43
C LEU A 63 -0.48 -11.07 -9.62
N ILE A 64 0.60 -10.63 -10.27
CA ILE A 64 0.49 -9.77 -11.45
C ILE A 64 -0.36 -10.41 -12.55
N SER A 65 -0.25 -11.73 -12.75
CA SER A 65 -1.05 -12.49 -13.73
C SER A 65 -2.57 -12.41 -13.49
N ILE A 66 -3.00 -12.11 -12.27
CA ILE A 66 -4.41 -11.99 -11.88
C ILE A 66 -4.95 -10.60 -12.19
N ILE A 67 -4.10 -9.58 -12.11
CA ILE A 67 -4.51 -8.16 -12.22
C ILE A 67 -4.07 -7.51 -13.55
N GLN A 68 -3.21 -8.15 -14.33
CA GLN A 68 -2.69 -7.62 -15.60
C GLN A 68 -3.79 -7.32 -16.63
N GLU A 69 -4.87 -8.11 -16.65
CA GLU A 69 -6.05 -7.84 -17.49
C GLU A 69 -6.71 -6.48 -17.20
N ASN A 70 -6.46 -5.92 -16.02
CA ASN A 70 -6.93 -4.59 -15.61
C ASN A 70 -5.92 -3.47 -15.90
N GLY A 71 -4.86 -3.76 -16.68
CA GLY A 71 -3.84 -2.79 -17.09
C GLY A 71 -2.73 -2.55 -16.07
N PHE A 72 -2.56 -3.43 -15.08
CA PHE A 72 -1.44 -3.37 -14.15
C PHE A 72 -0.22 -4.12 -14.71
N GLU A 73 0.97 -3.60 -14.43
CA GLU A 73 2.27 -4.20 -14.71
C GLU A 73 3.08 -4.34 -13.42
N GLU A 74 4.19 -5.10 -13.47
CA GLU A 74 5.04 -5.29 -12.30
C GLU A 74 5.62 -3.94 -11.83
N PRO A 75 5.62 -3.65 -10.52
CA PRO A 75 6.31 -2.48 -10.00
C PRO A 75 7.83 -2.58 -10.28
N PRO A 76 8.52 -1.44 -10.40
CA PRO A 76 9.96 -1.39 -10.70
C PRO A 76 10.83 -1.71 -9.47
N TYR A 77 10.59 -2.86 -8.83
CA TYR A 77 11.28 -3.33 -7.62
C TYR A 77 12.31 -4.43 -7.87
N PHE A 78 12.58 -4.73 -9.14
CA PHE A 78 13.49 -5.81 -9.55
C PHE A 78 14.56 -5.32 -10.52
N GLY A 79 15.69 -6.04 -10.58
CA GLY A 79 16.71 -5.87 -11.62
C GLY A 79 17.98 -5.11 -11.22
N SER A 80 18.08 -4.58 -10.01
CA SER A 80 19.35 -4.06 -9.47
C SER A 80 19.52 -4.47 -8.01
N SER A 81 20.77 -4.47 -7.51
CA SER A 81 21.10 -4.83 -6.13
C SER A 81 20.62 -3.81 -5.10
N GLU A 82 20.18 -2.63 -5.53
CA GLU A 82 19.64 -1.57 -4.65
C GLU A 82 18.14 -1.75 -4.41
N LEU A 83 17.46 -2.57 -5.21
CA LEU A 83 16.05 -2.86 -5.09
C LEU A 83 15.82 -4.06 -4.17
N VAL A 84 14.80 -3.96 -3.33
CA VAL A 84 14.54 -4.92 -2.25
C VAL A 84 13.47 -5.97 -2.59
N GLY A 85 13.00 -6.01 -3.83
CA GLY A 85 11.95 -6.93 -4.25
C GLY A 85 10.59 -6.66 -3.58
N ALA A 86 9.79 -7.71 -3.41
CA ALA A 86 8.51 -7.62 -2.74
C ALA A 86 8.69 -7.38 -1.23
N HIS A 87 8.01 -6.37 -0.70
CA HIS A 87 8.19 -5.97 0.69
C HIS A 87 6.95 -5.32 1.29
N ILE A 88 6.93 -5.25 2.62
CA ILE A 88 6.04 -4.40 3.41
C ILE A 88 6.89 -3.33 4.07
N THR A 89 6.72 -2.06 3.70
CA THR A 89 7.43 -0.97 4.37
C THR A 89 7.00 -0.87 5.83
N VAL A 90 7.98 -0.84 6.74
CA VAL A 90 7.79 -0.62 8.18
C VAL A 90 8.18 0.79 8.57
N VAL A 91 9.33 1.28 8.09
CA VAL A 91 9.84 2.63 8.32
C VAL A 91 10.46 3.14 7.03
N TYR A 92 10.00 4.30 6.54
CA TYR A 92 10.65 4.96 5.42
C TYR A 92 11.95 5.65 5.85
N GLN A 93 12.92 5.79 4.93
CA GLN A 93 14.20 6.46 5.22
C GLN A 93 14.02 7.90 5.75
N ASN A 94 13.03 8.63 5.22
CA ASN A 94 12.73 9.98 5.69
C ASN A 94 12.10 9.99 7.10
N GLU A 95 11.27 9.00 7.45
CA GLU A 95 10.78 8.79 8.81
C GLU A 95 11.95 8.48 9.75
N ALA A 96 12.84 7.55 9.36
CA ALA A 96 13.98 7.17 10.18
C ALA A 96 14.87 8.39 10.50
N LYS A 97 15.20 9.19 9.48
CA LYS A 97 15.95 10.45 9.65
C LYS A 97 15.21 11.45 10.55
N LYS A 98 13.90 11.61 10.35
CA LYS A 98 13.08 12.58 11.11
C LYS A 98 12.99 12.23 12.59
N TYR A 99 12.85 10.95 12.93
CA TYR A 99 12.64 10.48 14.30
C TYR A 99 13.91 9.92 14.96
N GLY A 100 15.06 9.97 14.28
CA GLY A 100 16.32 9.46 14.81
C GLY A 100 16.33 7.94 14.98
N VAL A 101 15.62 7.22 14.12
CA VAL A 101 15.64 5.74 14.11
C VAL A 101 16.95 5.29 13.49
N GLY A 102 17.83 4.72 14.31
CA GLY A 102 19.04 4.03 13.87
C GLY A 102 18.76 2.57 13.51
N GLU A 103 19.73 1.70 13.75
CA GLU A 103 19.58 0.26 13.59
C GLU A 103 18.46 -0.29 14.50
N ILE A 104 17.66 -1.21 13.95
CA ILE A 104 16.61 -1.90 14.69
C ILE A 104 17.12 -3.23 15.26
N GLN A 105 16.69 -3.58 16.47
CA GLN A 105 17.17 -4.78 17.18
C GLN A 105 16.52 -6.06 16.65
N GLU A 106 15.32 -5.93 16.11
CA GLU A 106 14.51 -7.01 15.55
C GLU A 106 14.95 -7.43 14.13
N GLN A 107 16.04 -6.87 13.62
CA GLN A 107 16.54 -7.24 12.29
C GLN A 107 16.86 -8.74 12.22
N GLY A 108 16.37 -9.40 11.18
CA GLY A 108 16.46 -10.85 11.00
C GLY A 108 15.33 -11.65 11.65
N GLU A 109 14.45 -11.03 12.43
CA GLU A 109 13.28 -11.72 12.98
C GLU A 109 12.25 -12.05 11.90
N THR A 110 11.64 -13.23 12.00
CA THR A 110 10.50 -13.62 11.17
C THR A 110 9.23 -13.04 11.76
N ILE A 111 8.52 -12.22 10.98
CA ILE A 111 7.26 -11.61 11.41
C ILE A 111 6.14 -12.10 10.51
N CYS A 112 5.05 -12.54 11.12
CA CYS A 112 3.87 -13.00 10.41
C CYS A 112 2.79 -11.92 10.35
N PHE A 113 1.99 -11.97 9.30
CA PHE A 113 0.95 -11.00 8.98
C PHE A 113 -0.32 -11.70 8.46
N THR A 114 -1.40 -10.96 8.31
CA THR A 114 -2.67 -11.46 7.76
C THR A 114 -3.12 -10.57 6.60
N PRO A 115 -3.28 -11.11 5.38
CA PRO A 115 -3.91 -10.38 4.28
C PRO A 115 -5.38 -10.05 4.62
N LYS A 116 -5.77 -8.78 4.52
CA LYS A 116 -7.12 -8.32 4.87
C LYS A 116 -7.99 -7.94 3.68
N GLY A 117 -7.37 -7.50 2.60
CA GLY A 117 -8.08 -6.89 1.48
C GLY A 117 -7.11 -6.37 0.44
N CYS A 118 -7.68 -5.70 -0.57
CA CYS A 118 -6.90 -5.02 -1.58
C CYS A 118 -7.44 -3.62 -1.81
N LYS A 119 -6.56 -2.70 -2.22
CA LYS A 119 -6.90 -1.31 -2.52
C LYS A 119 -6.25 -0.91 -3.84
N VAL A 120 -6.93 -0.10 -4.62
CA VAL A 120 -6.30 0.64 -5.73
C VAL A 120 -6.27 2.11 -5.35
N VAL A 121 -5.10 2.73 -5.47
CA VAL A 121 -4.88 4.14 -5.07
C VAL A 121 -4.15 4.91 -6.17
N HIS A 122 -4.41 6.21 -6.26
CA HIS A 122 -3.64 7.11 -7.11
C HIS A 122 -2.45 7.67 -6.31
N PRO A 123 -1.19 7.37 -6.68
CA PRO A 123 -0.03 7.86 -5.97
C PRO A 123 0.24 9.34 -6.30
N PRO A 124 0.18 10.26 -5.32
CA PRO A 124 0.37 11.69 -5.61
C PRO A 124 1.78 12.06 -6.09
N HIS A 125 2.78 11.23 -5.76
CA HIS A 125 4.20 11.53 -5.99
C HIS A 125 4.85 10.69 -7.11
N TRP A 126 4.12 9.80 -7.77
CA TRP A 126 4.65 8.99 -8.86
C TRP A 126 4.20 9.58 -10.19
N GLN A 127 5.07 10.35 -10.85
CA GLN A 127 4.68 11.16 -11.99
C GLN A 127 4.17 10.33 -13.18
N GLU A 128 4.66 9.11 -13.36
CA GLU A 128 4.34 8.24 -14.49
C GLU A 128 3.31 7.14 -14.17
N VAL A 129 2.93 6.99 -12.89
CA VAL A 129 1.97 5.97 -12.44
C VAL A 129 0.63 6.60 -12.12
N ASP A 130 -0.43 6.05 -12.71
CA ASP A 130 -1.82 6.46 -12.48
C ASP A 130 -2.39 5.76 -11.25
N GLU A 131 -2.26 4.43 -11.17
CA GLU A 131 -2.83 3.63 -10.10
C GLU A 131 -1.80 2.65 -9.54
N ILE A 132 -1.87 2.35 -8.24
CA ILE A 132 -1.12 1.29 -7.59
C ILE A 132 -2.10 0.28 -6.99
N TYR A 133 -1.85 -1.00 -7.23
CA TYR A 133 -2.59 -2.10 -6.63
C TYR A 133 -1.88 -2.60 -5.36
N LEU A 134 -2.58 -2.51 -4.23
CA LEU A 134 -2.08 -2.84 -2.90
C LEU A 134 -2.81 -4.05 -2.33
N VAL A 135 -2.08 -4.99 -1.75
CA VAL A 135 -2.62 -5.97 -0.79
C VAL A 135 -2.47 -5.37 0.60
N VAL A 136 -3.58 -5.10 1.28
CA VAL A 136 -3.61 -4.57 2.64
C VAL A 136 -3.38 -5.72 3.62
N ILE A 137 -2.49 -5.51 4.58
CA ILE A 137 -2.14 -6.51 5.58
C ILE A 137 -2.34 -5.96 7.00
N GLU A 138 -2.68 -6.87 7.92
CA GLU A 138 -2.65 -6.65 9.35
C GLU A 138 -1.40 -7.32 9.93
N ALA A 139 -0.59 -6.56 10.66
CA ALA A 139 0.62 -7.07 11.31
C ALA A 139 0.86 -6.31 12.63
N PRO A 140 0.20 -6.71 13.73
CA PRO A 140 0.28 -6.00 15.01
C PRO A 140 1.70 -5.89 15.57
N GLU A 141 2.57 -6.84 15.21
CA GLU A 141 3.98 -6.82 15.59
C GLU A 141 4.76 -5.69 14.91
N LEU A 142 4.45 -5.35 13.67
CA LEU A 142 5.08 -4.21 12.99
C LEU A 142 4.68 -2.87 13.65
N ASP A 143 3.44 -2.76 14.14
CA ASP A 143 3.01 -1.61 14.95
C ASP A 143 3.76 -1.55 16.29
N ARG A 144 3.99 -2.70 16.94
CA ARG A 144 4.78 -2.79 18.17
C ARG A 144 6.20 -2.27 17.94
N ILE A 145 6.84 -2.68 16.85
CA ILE A 145 8.19 -2.21 16.46
C ILE A 145 8.15 -0.69 16.23
N ARG A 146 7.21 -0.19 15.42
CA ARG A 146 7.10 1.26 15.18
C ARG A 146 6.97 2.05 16.48
N LYS A 147 6.11 1.59 17.40
CA LYS A 147 5.92 2.22 18.71
C LYS A 147 7.19 2.18 19.57
N LYS A 148 7.93 1.07 19.57
CA LYS A 148 9.21 0.93 20.30
C LYS A 148 10.22 1.99 19.89
N TYR A 149 10.27 2.33 18.61
CA TYR A 149 11.18 3.33 18.05
C TYR A 149 10.59 4.76 18.00
N GLY A 150 9.50 5.03 18.73
CA GLY A 150 8.93 6.37 18.85
C GLY A 150 8.28 6.90 17.57
N LEU A 151 7.98 6.04 16.59
CA LEU A 151 7.33 6.44 15.36
C LEU A 151 5.84 6.69 15.59
N PRO A 152 5.24 7.70 14.92
CA PRO A 152 3.81 7.93 15.01
C PRO A 152 3.02 6.79 14.38
N ARG A 153 1.72 6.75 14.69
CA ARG A 153 0.78 5.89 13.97
C ARG A 153 0.82 6.25 12.47
N ARG A 154 0.80 5.21 11.63
CA ARG A 154 0.78 5.39 10.17
C ARG A 154 -0.53 6.05 9.72
N GLU A 155 -0.43 6.85 8.67
CA GLU A 155 -1.59 7.38 7.95
C GLU A 155 -2.29 6.29 7.13
N TYR A 156 -1.54 5.31 6.64
CA TYR A 156 -2.02 4.23 5.79
C TYR A 156 -1.70 2.86 6.40
N ASP A 157 -2.55 1.88 6.14
CA ASP A 157 -2.32 0.47 6.52
C ASP A 157 -1.00 -0.05 5.95
N PHE A 158 -0.44 -1.07 6.60
CA PHE A 158 0.63 -1.86 5.99
C PHE A 158 0.11 -2.52 4.71
N HIS A 159 0.97 -2.62 3.71
CA HIS A 159 0.60 -3.19 2.44
C HIS A 159 1.81 -3.74 1.67
N ILE A 160 1.51 -4.62 0.72
CA ILE A 160 2.42 -5.04 -0.34
C ILE A 160 1.91 -4.42 -1.64
N THR A 161 2.76 -3.69 -2.34
CA THR A 161 2.46 -3.23 -3.71
C THR A 161 2.69 -4.38 -4.67
N ILE A 162 1.65 -4.79 -5.40
CA ILE A 162 1.71 -5.96 -6.32
C ILE A 162 1.56 -5.59 -7.79
N GLY A 163 1.23 -4.34 -8.09
CA GLY A 163 1.12 -3.86 -9.47
C GLY A 163 1.04 -2.34 -9.54
N VAL A 164 1.52 -1.79 -10.65
CA VAL A 164 1.43 -0.38 -11.00
C VAL A 164 0.71 -0.25 -12.33
N LYS A 165 -0.05 0.82 -12.53
CA LYS A 165 -0.69 1.12 -13.81
C LYS A 165 -0.11 2.44 -14.31
N PRO A 166 0.62 2.44 -15.43
CA PRO A 166 1.19 3.66 -15.98
C PRO A 166 0.08 4.61 -16.46
N LYS A 167 0.35 5.91 -16.42
CA LYS A 167 -0.56 6.90 -17.00
C LYS A 167 -0.69 6.65 -18.50
N ALA A 168 -1.91 6.71 -19.01
CA ALA A 168 -2.14 6.68 -20.43
C ALA A 168 -1.33 7.81 -21.10
N ILE A 169 -0.44 7.43 -22.02
CA ILE A 169 0.23 8.41 -22.87
C ILE A 169 -0.87 9.06 -23.71
N LYS A 170 -1.16 10.34 -23.43
CA LYS A 170 -2.04 11.11 -24.31
C LYS A 170 -1.32 11.22 -25.66
N ALA A 171 -1.85 10.56 -26.69
CA ALA A 171 -1.41 10.80 -28.05
C ALA A 171 -1.56 12.30 -28.34
N ALA A 172 -0.45 12.94 -28.72
CA ALA A 172 -0.39 14.34 -29.10
C ALA A 172 -1.05 14.59 -30.46
#